data_AF-A0A2E8SWY3-F1
#
_entry.id   AF-A0A2E8SWY3-F1
#
_cell.length_a   1.000
_cell.length_b   1.000
_cell.length_c   1.000
_cell.angle_alpha   90.00
_cell.angle_beta   90.00
_cell.angle_gamma   90.00
#
_symmetry.space_group_name_H-M   'P 1'
#
loop_
_entity.id
_entity.type
_entity.pdbx_description
1 polymer ?
#
loop_
_entity_poly.entity_id
_entity_poly.type
_entity_poly.pdbx_seq_one_letter_code
_entity_poly.pdbx_strand_id
1 'polypeptide(L)'
;MTLGQTFIESRPWSEEVLDEQTSLGTSAHGVSLNEPLRGWPAFSATFRVMFLEEARKSVEFAKKRQMVLFPLLLTLVTAISTIGLQFLVGDSTAQTSDIDAKTFTWQELRFGLHLPMFMFSLGMGTFAFIGRDAIIRRTGTKNYLLAAPALQPLPNSMAHFVYFVKDLLFYVLLILTPIIAGMALGILLDGVAGIRTPLLWSSLPWTWLAMATTLGQGLALSFLASSLWLRGRPYTVIGPLLVVALGVSVGIGLLPVDLLLWGLAAQASQSGLAILLGLGLSIGLGLVASLLILDDFDVSVVERGDLLEPMYNRLGFLGRGHIRLIVAKEFVDLFRSGAIKKMTVSYAIPLLVLLGMAWLVDFAEAPIPINLLSYAPFLGFFGFNFYSWLTILDSPEFMNGLPMDVPDLIRAKVVVYFLATSWISLIFIVLMAWRLDEWASLPTSIIVMFANSIYIVALTAFLMGLRPNKAIFDASIMVWFWIGTVLPLLGLFLLSFTQGDVGLYGNWWERASQDGLAATAQMYDESMVQQGYFGMIAISIGLIFASAVLWKLMDRRWGRAVFSN
;
A
#
# COMPACT_ATOMS: atom_id res chain seq x y z
N MET A 1 -41.52 46.44 60.72
CA MET A 1 -40.12 46.87 60.63
C MET A 1 -39.31 46.04 61.62
N THR A 2 -38.56 45.07 61.11
CA THR A 2 -37.47 44.38 61.82
C THR A 2 -36.61 43.76 60.71
N LEU A 3 -35.55 44.47 60.32
CA LEU A 3 -34.52 43.98 59.41
C LEU A 3 -33.65 43.00 60.21
N GLY A 4 -33.75 41.70 59.90
CA GLY A 4 -32.82 40.70 60.42
C GLY A 4 -31.45 40.92 59.79
N GLN A 5 -30.46 41.29 60.61
CA GLN A 5 -29.07 41.40 60.19
C GLN A 5 -28.50 39.99 59.98
N THR A 6 -28.12 39.66 58.74
CA THR A 6 -27.28 38.49 58.45
C THR A 6 -25.83 38.85 58.76
N PHE A 7 -25.25 38.16 59.74
CA PHE A 7 -23.84 38.28 60.08
C PHE A 7 -23.05 37.23 59.29
N ILE A 8 -22.01 37.64 58.57
CA ILE A 8 -21.09 36.74 57.86
C ILE A 8 -19.83 36.61 58.72
N GLU A 9 -19.55 35.39 59.19
CA GLU A 9 -18.36 35.07 59.95
C GLU A 9 -17.49 34.10 59.14
N SER A 10 -16.20 34.40 59.00
CA SER A 10 -15.24 33.54 58.27
C SER A 10 -14.71 32.46 59.21
N ARG A 11 -14.99 31.19 58.92
CA ARG A 11 -14.40 30.05 59.65
C ARG A 11 -13.08 29.59 59.01
N PRO A 12 -12.07 29.21 59.80
CA PRO A 12 -10.84 28.62 59.30
C PRO A 12 -11.06 27.16 58.83
N TRP A 13 -10.42 26.80 57.72
CA TRP A 13 -10.62 25.57 56.94
C TRP A 13 -10.32 24.26 57.70
N SER A 14 -9.75 24.33 58.90
CA SER A 14 -9.35 23.16 59.69
C SER A 14 -10.44 22.58 60.60
N GLU A 15 -11.61 23.22 60.69
CA GLU A 15 -12.74 22.78 61.52
C GLU A 15 -13.86 22.06 60.74
N GLU A 16 -13.63 21.75 59.45
CA GLU A 16 -14.60 21.00 58.64
C GLU A 16 -14.61 19.51 59.03
N VAL A 17 -15.50 19.14 59.95
CA VAL A 17 -15.99 17.76 60.04
C VAL A 17 -16.82 17.55 58.79
N LEU A 18 -16.35 16.69 57.89
CA LEU A 18 -17.10 16.23 56.71
C LEU A 18 -18.32 15.44 57.18
N ASP A 19 -19.40 16.14 57.51
CA ASP A 19 -20.73 15.53 57.58
C ASP A 19 -20.99 14.87 56.21
N GLU A 20 -21.43 13.61 56.24
CA GLU A 20 -21.82 12.85 55.05
C GLU A 20 -22.70 13.73 54.16
N GLN A 21 -22.15 14.10 53.00
CA GLN A 21 -22.78 15.01 52.07
C GLN A 21 -24.17 14.48 51.73
N THR A 22 -25.19 15.19 52.21
CA THR A 22 -26.51 15.16 51.60
C THR A 22 -26.32 15.58 50.15
N SER A 23 -26.59 14.64 49.25
CA SER A 23 -26.60 14.79 47.79
C SER A 23 -26.97 16.22 47.38
N LEU A 24 -26.05 16.90 46.68
CA LEU A 24 -26.18 18.27 46.18
C LEU A 24 -27.27 18.37 45.09
N GLY A 25 -28.53 18.11 45.44
CA GLY A 25 -29.76 18.56 44.77
C GLY A 25 -29.94 18.25 43.28
N THR A 26 -29.00 17.60 42.62
CA THR A 26 -29.03 17.27 41.19
C THR A 26 -29.55 15.85 41.05
N SER A 27 -30.81 15.63 41.43
CA SER A 27 -31.48 14.39 41.07
C SER A 27 -31.85 14.46 39.58
N ALA A 28 -31.53 13.42 38.82
CA ALA A 28 -31.71 13.38 37.36
C ALA A 28 -33.19 13.39 36.90
N HIS A 29 -34.15 13.90 37.70
CA HIS A 29 -35.58 13.91 37.39
C HIS A 29 -36.12 12.55 36.89
N GLY A 30 -35.60 11.43 37.43
CA GLY A 30 -35.99 10.08 36.98
C GLY A 30 -35.42 9.66 35.62
N VAL A 31 -34.55 10.48 35.01
CA VAL A 31 -33.79 10.12 33.82
C VAL A 31 -32.60 9.27 34.27
N SER A 32 -32.55 8.00 33.87
CA SER A 32 -31.32 7.22 34.01
C SER A 32 -30.27 7.84 33.10
N LEU A 33 -29.31 8.55 33.69
CA LEU A 33 -28.13 8.98 32.96
C LEU A 33 -27.41 7.71 32.52
N ASN A 34 -27.45 7.42 31.22
CA ASN A 34 -26.73 6.28 30.67
C ASN A 34 -25.24 6.53 30.92
N GLU A 35 -24.65 5.78 31.84
CA GLU A 35 -23.21 5.77 31.97
C GLU A 35 -22.61 5.41 30.61
N PRO A 36 -21.54 6.12 30.17
CA PRO A 36 -20.88 5.77 28.93
C PRO A 36 -20.44 4.31 29.00
N LEU A 37 -20.78 3.54 27.96
CA LEU A 37 -20.41 2.12 27.89
C LEU A 37 -18.90 1.98 28.08
N ARG A 38 -18.47 1.00 28.90
CA ARG A 38 -17.06 0.66 29.12
C ARG A 38 -16.81 -0.81 28.79
N GLY A 39 -15.56 -1.15 28.46
CA GLY A 39 -15.15 -2.53 28.20
C GLY A 39 -15.84 -3.17 26.98
N TRP A 40 -16.28 -4.42 27.11
CA TRP A 40 -16.87 -5.20 26.03
C TRP A 40 -18.19 -4.62 25.46
N PRO A 41 -19.14 -4.11 26.28
CA PRO A 41 -20.31 -3.40 25.76
C PRO A 41 -19.95 -2.22 24.84
N ALA A 42 -18.94 -1.42 25.21
CA ALA A 42 -18.44 -0.34 24.39
C ALA A 42 -17.84 -0.87 23.08
N PHE A 43 -16.96 -1.86 23.18
CA PHE A 43 -16.34 -2.51 22.03
C PHE A 43 -17.39 -3.00 21.04
N SER A 44 -18.35 -3.81 21.49
CA SER A 44 -19.37 -4.43 20.63
C SER A 44 -20.28 -3.40 19.96
N ALA A 45 -20.71 -2.37 20.69
CA ALA A 45 -21.55 -1.31 20.17
C ALA A 45 -20.80 -0.49 19.11
N THR A 46 -19.60 0.00 19.45
CA THR A 46 -18.76 0.75 18.51
C THR A 46 -18.38 -0.09 17.30
N PHE A 47 -18.06 -1.37 17.50
CA PHE A 47 -17.71 -2.30 16.42
C PHE A 47 -18.85 -2.47 15.43
N ARG A 48 -20.07 -2.72 15.91
CA ARG A 48 -21.24 -2.88 15.04
C ARG A 48 -21.50 -1.63 14.22
N VAL A 49 -21.43 -0.45 14.83
CA VAL A 49 -21.71 0.82 14.14
C VAL A 49 -20.59 1.16 13.16
N MET A 50 -19.31 1.01 13.52
CA MET A 50 -18.18 1.22 12.62
C MET A 50 -18.16 0.21 11.45
N PHE A 51 -18.55 -1.05 11.69
CA PHE A 51 -18.65 -2.04 10.61
C PHE A 51 -19.78 -1.68 9.63
N LEU A 52 -20.92 -1.18 10.13
CA LEU A 52 -22.00 -0.65 9.29
C LEU A 52 -21.59 0.62 8.54
N GLU A 53 -20.82 1.50 9.17
CA GLU A 53 -20.23 2.68 8.52
C GLU A 53 -19.33 2.24 7.36
N GLU A 54 -18.44 1.27 7.56
CA GLU A 54 -17.57 0.75 6.50
C GLU A 54 -18.37 0.11 5.36
N ALA A 55 -19.43 -0.63 5.67
CA ALA A 55 -20.31 -1.21 4.64
C ALA A 55 -21.04 -0.12 3.84
N ARG A 56 -21.58 0.91 4.51
CA ARG A 56 -22.24 2.06 3.85
C ARG A 56 -21.25 2.84 3.00
N LYS A 57 -20.06 3.10 3.54
CA LYS A 57 -18.95 3.72 2.82
C LYS A 57 -18.61 2.90 1.58
N SER A 58 -18.40 1.59 1.72
CA SER A 58 -18.10 0.71 0.59
C SER A 58 -19.19 0.76 -0.49
N VAL A 59 -20.47 0.84 -0.11
CA VAL A 59 -21.61 0.96 -1.05
C VAL A 59 -21.75 2.37 -1.66
N GLU A 60 -21.39 3.42 -0.93
CA GLU A 60 -21.35 4.80 -1.45
C GLU A 60 -20.17 4.99 -2.40
N PHE A 61 -19.04 4.37 -2.10
CA PHE A 61 -17.80 4.44 -2.88
C PHE A 61 -17.84 3.54 -4.12
N ALA A 62 -18.42 2.34 -4.00
CA ALA A 62 -18.59 1.38 -5.09
C ALA A 62 -20.09 1.06 -5.21
N LYS A 63 -20.69 1.25 -6.40
CA LYS A 63 -22.10 0.89 -6.62
C LYS A 63 -22.34 -0.53 -6.10
N LYS A 64 -23.49 -0.82 -5.49
CA LYS A 64 -23.79 -2.11 -4.83
C LYS A 64 -23.33 -3.38 -5.60
N ARG A 65 -23.38 -3.36 -6.94
CA ARG A 65 -22.90 -4.44 -7.82
C ARG A 65 -21.36 -4.61 -7.82
N GLN A 66 -20.62 -3.52 -7.74
CA GLN A 66 -19.16 -3.44 -7.80
C GLN A 66 -18.49 -3.97 -6.51
N MET A 67 -19.11 -3.74 -5.35
CA MET A 67 -18.65 -4.31 -4.07
C MET A 67 -18.61 -5.85 -4.06
N VAL A 68 -19.48 -6.50 -4.85
CA VAL A 68 -19.49 -7.97 -5.01
C VAL A 68 -18.55 -8.42 -6.14
N LEU A 69 -18.42 -7.63 -7.20
CA LEU A 69 -17.56 -7.95 -8.34
C LEU A 69 -16.07 -7.97 -7.98
N PHE A 70 -15.60 -7.11 -7.09
CA PHE A 70 -14.19 -7.09 -6.68
C PHE A 70 -13.74 -8.41 -6.02
N PRO A 71 -14.43 -8.92 -4.96
CA PRO A 71 -14.16 -10.25 -4.42
C PRO A 71 -14.25 -11.35 -5.47
N LEU A 72 -15.26 -11.32 -6.35
CA LEU A 72 -15.43 -12.34 -7.39
C LEU A 72 -14.29 -12.36 -8.41
N LEU A 73 -13.79 -11.18 -8.81
CA LEU A 73 -12.63 -11.08 -9.69
C LEU A 73 -11.38 -11.65 -9.01
N LEU A 74 -11.20 -11.36 -7.72
CA LEU A 74 -10.08 -11.90 -6.94
C LEU A 74 -10.16 -13.43 -6.82
N THR A 75 -11.36 -13.97 -6.59
CA THR A 75 -11.62 -15.42 -6.64
C THR A 75 -11.24 -16.01 -8.00
N LEU A 76 -11.66 -15.37 -9.10
CA LEU A 76 -11.37 -15.84 -10.47
C LEU A 76 -9.87 -15.82 -10.78
N VAL A 77 -9.19 -14.71 -10.52
CA VAL A 77 -7.74 -14.57 -10.74
C VAL A 77 -6.99 -15.60 -9.91
N THR A 78 -7.38 -15.81 -8.65
CA THR A 78 -6.73 -16.80 -7.79
C THR A 78 -6.97 -18.23 -8.28
N ALA A 79 -8.16 -18.54 -8.80
CA ALA A 79 -8.43 -19.85 -9.40
C ALA A 79 -7.52 -20.12 -10.61
N ILE A 80 -7.34 -19.12 -11.49
CA ILE A 80 -6.43 -19.22 -12.65
C ILE A 80 -4.98 -19.39 -12.19
N SER A 81 -4.53 -18.60 -11.21
CA SER A 81 -3.18 -18.74 -10.64
C SER A 81 -2.95 -20.08 -9.97
N THR A 82 -3.98 -20.63 -9.32
CA THR A 82 -3.95 -21.96 -8.68
C THR A 82 -3.74 -23.07 -9.70
N ILE A 83 -4.40 -22.96 -10.87
CA ILE A 83 -4.17 -23.88 -12.00
C ILE A 83 -2.73 -23.72 -12.54
N GLY A 84 -2.22 -22.49 -12.60
CA GLY A 84 -0.84 -22.22 -13.03
C GLY A 84 0.25 -22.77 -12.10
N LEU A 85 -0.09 -23.07 -10.83
CA LEU A 85 0.87 -23.50 -9.81
C LEU A 85 1.60 -24.81 -10.17
N GLN A 86 0.96 -25.70 -10.93
CA GLN A 86 1.58 -26.95 -11.40
C GLN A 86 2.86 -26.70 -12.22
N PHE A 87 2.93 -25.58 -12.95
CA PHE A 87 4.10 -25.20 -13.75
C PHE A 87 5.23 -24.64 -12.89
N LEU A 88 4.93 -24.10 -11.71
CA LEU A 88 5.91 -23.55 -10.78
C LEU A 88 6.54 -24.62 -9.87
N VAL A 89 5.79 -25.69 -9.55
CA VAL A 89 6.22 -26.76 -8.63
C VAL A 89 6.79 -27.98 -9.37
N GLY A 90 6.54 -28.12 -10.68
CA GLY A 90 7.13 -29.20 -11.49
C GLY A 90 6.31 -30.49 -11.59
N ASP A 91 5.00 -30.43 -11.30
CA ASP A 91 4.15 -31.64 -11.24
C ASP A 91 3.37 -31.90 -12.55
N SER A 92 3.80 -31.26 -13.65
CA SER A 92 3.12 -31.36 -14.94
C SER A 92 3.67 -32.51 -15.78
N THR A 93 2.78 -33.35 -16.31
CA THR A 93 3.07 -34.54 -17.13
C THR A 93 3.78 -34.23 -18.48
N ALA A 94 4.09 -32.97 -18.75
CA ALA A 94 4.72 -32.49 -19.99
C ALA A 94 6.19 -32.06 -19.80
N GLN A 95 6.89 -32.59 -18.79
CA GLN A 95 8.25 -32.14 -18.45
C GLN A 95 9.33 -33.16 -18.81
N THR A 96 10.29 -32.70 -19.60
CA THR A 96 11.56 -33.37 -19.95
C THR A 96 12.54 -33.38 -18.77
N SER A 97 13.39 -34.39 -18.71
CA SER A 97 14.22 -34.84 -17.57
C SER A 97 15.27 -33.88 -16.99
N ASP A 98 15.34 -32.60 -17.39
CA ASP A 98 16.43 -31.66 -17.04
C ASP A 98 15.95 -30.41 -16.25
N ILE A 99 14.80 -30.47 -15.57
CA ILE A 99 14.10 -29.28 -15.03
C ILE A 99 14.03 -29.25 -13.48
N ASP A 100 14.55 -30.24 -12.75
CA ASP A 100 14.60 -30.20 -11.27
C ASP A 100 15.35 -28.97 -10.70
N ALA A 101 16.19 -28.33 -11.52
CA ALA A 101 16.86 -27.07 -11.19
C ALA A 101 16.02 -25.79 -11.42
N LYS A 102 14.74 -25.89 -11.82
CA LYS A 102 13.90 -24.72 -12.21
C LYS A 102 12.55 -24.61 -11.49
N THR A 103 12.32 -25.36 -10.41
CA THR A 103 11.04 -25.40 -9.69
C THR A 103 11.17 -24.81 -8.29
N PHE A 104 10.11 -24.15 -7.79
CA PHE A 104 10.11 -23.57 -6.45
C PHE A 104 9.76 -24.60 -5.39
N THR A 105 10.44 -24.57 -4.25
CA THR A 105 10.07 -25.41 -3.10
C THR A 105 8.78 -24.92 -2.44
N TRP A 106 8.05 -25.81 -1.77
CA TRP A 106 6.86 -25.43 -1.01
C TRP A 106 7.16 -24.41 0.10
N GLN A 107 8.37 -24.44 0.67
CA GLN A 107 8.78 -23.48 1.69
C GLN A 107 9.00 -22.09 1.08
N GLU A 108 9.66 -22.00 -0.07
CA GLU A 108 9.82 -20.76 -0.83
C GLU A 108 8.47 -20.16 -1.23
N LEU A 109 7.52 -20.99 -1.70
CA LEU A 109 6.18 -20.51 -2.05
C LEU A 109 5.42 -19.96 -0.85
N ARG A 110 5.48 -20.65 0.30
CA ARG A 110 4.85 -20.15 1.55
C ARG A 110 5.50 -18.86 2.01
N PHE A 111 6.83 -18.79 2.00
CA PHE A 111 7.56 -17.58 2.33
C PHE A 111 7.20 -16.42 1.38
N GLY A 112 7.14 -16.69 0.08
CA GLY A 112 6.72 -15.76 -0.98
C GLY A 112 5.27 -15.30 -0.89
N LEU A 113 4.40 -16.01 -0.17
CA LEU A 113 3.04 -15.55 0.16
C LEU A 113 3.03 -14.72 1.45
N HIS A 114 3.71 -15.19 2.49
CA HIS A 114 3.68 -14.58 3.82
C HIS A 114 4.44 -13.25 3.88
N LEU A 115 5.63 -13.15 3.29
CA LEU A 115 6.45 -11.95 3.38
C LEU A 115 5.81 -10.73 2.67
N PRO A 116 5.34 -10.82 1.41
CA PRO A 116 4.65 -9.70 0.76
C PRO A 116 3.35 -9.33 1.49
N MET A 117 2.59 -10.30 1.99
CA MET A 117 1.38 -10.03 2.77
C MET A 117 1.69 -9.29 4.07
N PHE A 118 2.73 -9.70 4.78
CA PHE A 118 3.20 -9.02 5.98
C PHE A 118 3.62 -7.58 5.69
N MET A 119 4.39 -7.35 4.62
CA MET A 119 4.83 -6.02 4.20
C MET A 119 3.66 -5.15 3.73
N PHE A 120 2.72 -5.72 2.98
CA PHE A 120 1.49 -5.04 2.57
C PHE A 120 0.67 -4.60 3.80
N SER A 121 0.53 -5.51 4.77
CA SER A 121 -0.16 -5.24 6.03
C SER A 121 0.53 -4.15 6.87
N LEU A 122 1.86 -4.17 6.97
CA LEU A 122 2.63 -3.09 7.59
C LEU A 122 2.35 -1.73 6.94
N GLY A 123 2.24 -1.71 5.60
CA GLY A 123 1.94 -0.48 4.85
C GLY A 123 0.56 0.11 5.13
N MET A 124 -0.41 -0.71 5.53
CA MET A 124 -1.80 -0.28 5.80
C MET A 124 -2.04 0.22 7.23
N GLY A 125 -1.25 -0.22 8.20
CA GLY A 125 -1.54 -0.02 9.64
C GLY A 125 -1.26 1.37 10.23
N THR A 126 -1.31 2.45 9.46
CA THR A 126 -1.11 3.84 9.93
C THR A 126 -2.30 4.42 10.71
N PHE A 127 -2.92 3.63 11.59
CA PHE A 127 -4.18 3.96 12.26
C PHE A 127 -4.13 5.23 13.11
N ALA A 128 -3.01 5.46 13.81
CA ALA A 128 -2.86 6.61 14.70
C ALA A 128 -2.87 7.96 13.93
N PHE A 129 -2.49 7.94 12.64
CA PHE A 129 -2.55 9.13 11.78
C PHE A 129 -3.92 9.32 11.14
N ILE A 130 -4.62 8.23 10.82
CA ILE A 130 -5.97 8.28 10.22
C ILE A 130 -6.98 8.92 11.19
N GLY A 131 -6.87 8.66 12.49
CA GLY A 131 -7.71 9.32 13.50
C GLY A 131 -7.59 10.85 13.45
N ARG A 132 -6.35 11.37 13.43
CA ARG A 132 -6.08 12.82 13.31
C ARG A 132 -6.60 13.40 12.01
N ASP A 133 -6.33 12.75 10.88
CA ASP A 133 -6.81 13.21 9.57
C ASP A 133 -8.34 13.18 9.47
N ALA A 134 -9.00 12.20 10.11
CA ALA A 134 -10.46 12.11 10.17
C ALA A 134 -11.10 13.23 11.01
N ILE A 135 -10.42 13.72 12.05
CA ILE A 135 -10.83 14.89 12.84
C ILE A 135 -10.62 16.18 12.03
N ILE A 136 -9.50 16.29 11.31
CA ILE A 136 -9.15 17.48 10.50
C ILE A 136 -10.08 17.64 9.29
N ARG A 137 -10.49 16.54 8.64
CA ARG A 137 -11.41 16.54 7.49
C ARG A 137 -12.89 16.71 7.88
N ARG A 138 -13.18 17.47 8.94
CA ARG A 138 -14.55 17.79 9.39
C ARG A 138 -15.24 18.71 8.38
N THR A 139 -15.66 18.17 7.24
CA THR A 139 -16.67 18.82 6.40
C THR A 139 -18.00 18.76 7.12
N GLY A 140 -18.69 19.91 7.24
CA GLY A 140 -19.89 20.07 8.08
C GLY A 140 -21.08 19.14 7.82
N THR A 141 -21.01 18.22 6.85
CA THR A 141 -22.10 17.31 6.47
C THR A 141 -21.87 15.83 6.85
N LYS A 142 -20.62 15.35 6.98
CA LYS A 142 -20.30 13.94 7.31
C LYS A 142 -18.99 13.84 8.11
N ASN A 143 -19.01 13.10 9.22
CA ASN A 143 -17.84 12.82 10.05
C ASN A 143 -17.66 11.31 10.25
N TYR A 144 -16.40 10.86 10.32
CA TYR A 144 -16.07 9.48 10.65
C TYR A 144 -16.35 9.18 12.12
N LEU A 145 -16.86 7.98 12.41
CA LEU A 145 -17.05 7.52 13.79
C LEU A 145 -15.73 7.38 14.56
N LEU A 146 -14.61 7.25 13.85
CA LEU A 146 -13.27 7.28 14.46
C LEU A 146 -12.98 8.63 15.14
N ALA A 147 -13.60 9.72 14.69
CA ALA A 147 -13.52 11.04 15.32
C ALA A 147 -14.56 11.25 16.43
N ALA A 148 -15.44 10.27 16.70
CA ALA A 148 -16.46 10.37 17.74
C ALA A 148 -15.91 10.61 19.16
N PRO A 149 -14.73 10.09 19.57
CA PRO A 149 -14.11 10.42 20.86
C PRO A 149 -13.88 11.92 21.10
N ALA A 150 -13.77 12.72 20.03
CA ALA A 150 -13.64 14.18 20.15
C ALA A 150 -14.98 14.89 20.44
N LEU A 151 -16.12 14.21 20.21
CA LEU A 151 -17.47 14.79 20.29
C LEU A 151 -18.36 14.10 21.33
N GLN A 152 -18.02 12.87 21.72
CA GLN A 152 -18.77 12.02 22.63
C GLN A 152 -17.83 11.46 23.69
N PRO A 153 -18.34 11.11 24.89
CA PRO A 153 -17.55 10.53 25.98
C PRO A 153 -17.18 9.05 25.69
N LEU A 154 -16.53 8.80 24.55
CA LEU A 154 -16.01 7.51 24.14
C LEU A 154 -14.49 7.50 24.34
N PRO A 155 -13.93 6.45 24.97
CA PRO A 155 -12.49 6.34 25.11
C PRO A 155 -11.82 6.19 23.73
N ASN A 156 -10.87 7.08 23.44
CA ASN A 156 -10.15 7.12 22.17
C ASN A 156 -9.38 5.82 21.87
N SER A 157 -8.82 5.21 22.91
CA SER A 157 -8.15 3.91 22.85
C SER A 157 -9.09 2.78 22.42
N MET A 158 -10.35 2.78 22.88
CA MET A 158 -11.34 1.79 22.45
C MET A 158 -11.76 2.02 21.01
N ALA A 159 -11.99 3.27 20.60
CA ALA A 159 -12.37 3.59 19.23
C ALA A 159 -11.32 3.12 18.21
N HIS A 160 -10.04 3.35 18.49
CA HIS A 160 -8.96 2.90 17.62
C HIS A 160 -8.74 1.37 17.69
N PHE A 161 -8.93 0.74 18.86
CA PHE A 161 -8.87 -0.72 18.95
C PHE A 161 -9.98 -1.39 18.13
N VAL A 162 -11.20 -0.90 18.26
CA VAL A 162 -12.35 -1.35 17.46
C VAL A 162 -12.07 -1.15 15.98
N TYR A 163 -11.51 0.01 15.61
CA TYR A 163 -11.13 0.30 14.23
C TYR A 163 -10.12 -0.72 13.69
N PHE A 164 -9.07 -1.04 14.46
CA PHE A 164 -8.10 -2.08 14.13
C PHE A 164 -8.75 -3.46 13.92
N VAL A 165 -9.59 -3.93 14.85
CA VAL A 165 -10.25 -5.24 14.73
C VAL A 165 -11.21 -5.27 13.54
N LYS A 166 -11.97 -4.19 13.32
CA LYS A 166 -12.84 -4.02 12.15
C LYS A 166 -12.03 -4.12 10.86
N ASP A 167 -10.89 -3.43 10.77
CA ASP A 167 -10.07 -3.42 9.55
C ASP A 167 -9.46 -4.79 9.25
N LEU A 168 -8.91 -5.45 10.28
CA LEU A 168 -8.41 -6.83 10.18
C LEU A 168 -9.50 -7.77 9.63
N LEU A 169 -10.70 -7.73 10.21
CA LEU A 169 -11.82 -8.55 9.75
C LEU A 169 -12.27 -8.18 8.34
N PHE A 170 -12.28 -6.88 8.00
CA PHE A 170 -12.65 -6.42 6.67
C PHE A 170 -11.68 -6.94 5.61
N TYR A 171 -10.36 -6.89 5.83
CA TYR A 171 -9.39 -7.45 4.89
C TYR A 171 -9.48 -8.98 4.81
N VAL A 172 -9.66 -9.66 5.94
CA VAL A 172 -9.85 -11.12 5.95
C VAL A 172 -11.08 -11.50 5.13
N LEU A 173 -12.20 -10.78 5.26
CA LEU A 173 -13.44 -11.07 4.55
C LEU A 173 -13.43 -10.65 3.07
N LEU A 174 -12.88 -9.46 2.74
CA LEU A 174 -12.96 -8.89 1.39
C LEU A 174 -11.81 -9.35 0.49
N ILE A 175 -10.66 -9.70 1.05
CA ILE A 175 -9.45 -10.04 0.28
C ILE A 175 -9.09 -11.51 0.49
N LEU A 176 -8.87 -11.92 1.74
CA LEU A 176 -8.32 -13.25 2.02
C LEU A 176 -9.34 -14.38 1.75
N THR A 177 -10.58 -14.22 2.18
CA THR A 177 -11.63 -15.23 1.96
C THR A 177 -11.89 -15.48 0.47
N PRO A 178 -11.99 -14.47 -0.42
CA PRO A 178 -12.08 -14.68 -1.86
C PRO A 178 -10.86 -15.35 -2.48
N ILE A 179 -9.64 -15.05 -2.01
CA ILE A 179 -8.41 -15.75 -2.41
C ILE A 179 -8.54 -17.25 -2.10
N ILE A 180 -8.90 -17.60 -0.86
CA ILE A 180 -9.06 -19.01 -0.47
C ILE A 180 -10.22 -19.68 -1.22
N ALA A 181 -11.31 -18.95 -1.48
CA ALA A 181 -12.39 -19.43 -2.33
C ALA A 181 -11.92 -19.68 -3.77
N GLY A 182 -11.02 -18.85 -4.30
CA GLY A 182 -10.41 -19.04 -5.62
C GLY A 182 -9.50 -20.27 -5.67
N MET A 183 -8.72 -20.51 -4.62
CA MET A 183 -7.95 -21.75 -4.48
C MET A 183 -8.87 -22.97 -4.43
N ALA A 184 -9.97 -22.90 -3.67
CA ALA A 184 -10.99 -23.95 -3.63
C ALA A 184 -11.62 -24.21 -5.02
N LEU A 185 -11.92 -23.16 -5.78
CA LEU A 185 -12.39 -23.30 -7.17
C LEU A 185 -11.34 -23.93 -8.08
N GLY A 186 -10.06 -23.57 -7.91
CA GLY A 186 -8.96 -24.21 -8.64
C GLY A 186 -8.91 -25.71 -8.42
N ILE A 187 -9.01 -26.16 -7.16
CA ILE A 187 -9.05 -27.60 -6.82
C ILE A 187 -10.34 -28.25 -7.33
N LEU A 188 -11.48 -27.56 -7.32
CA LEU A 188 -12.73 -28.10 -7.85
C LEU A 188 -12.65 -28.33 -9.37
N LEU A 189 -11.98 -27.43 -10.10
CA LEU A 189 -11.76 -27.56 -11.54
C LEU A 189 -10.85 -28.75 -11.90
N ASP A 190 -9.97 -29.18 -10.99
CA ASP A 190 -9.21 -30.43 -11.13
C ASP A 190 -10.15 -31.64 -11.26
N GLY A 191 -11.09 -31.76 -10.32
CA GLY A 191 -12.06 -32.87 -10.30
C GLY A 191 -13.07 -32.87 -11.46
N VAL A 192 -13.35 -31.72 -12.06
CA VAL A 192 -14.37 -31.58 -13.13
C VAL A 192 -13.74 -31.55 -14.54
N ALA A 193 -12.59 -30.91 -14.71
CA ALA A 193 -11.94 -30.68 -16.01
C ALA A 193 -10.66 -31.50 -16.22
N GLY A 194 -10.24 -32.30 -15.23
CA GLY A 194 -9.02 -33.13 -15.29
C GLY A 194 -7.71 -32.33 -15.27
N ILE A 195 -7.77 -31.08 -14.80
CA ILE A 195 -6.61 -30.18 -14.69
C ILE A 195 -5.96 -30.38 -13.32
N ARG A 196 -4.88 -31.17 -13.26
CA ARG A 196 -4.20 -31.49 -12.00
C ARG A 196 -3.74 -30.23 -11.27
N THR A 197 -4.12 -30.11 -10.00
CA THR A 197 -3.61 -29.06 -9.12
C THR A 197 -2.84 -29.68 -7.96
N PRO A 198 -1.65 -29.16 -7.60
CA PRO A 198 -0.83 -29.75 -6.54
C PRO A 198 -1.34 -29.43 -5.12
N LEU A 199 -2.53 -28.83 -4.97
CA LEU A 199 -3.09 -28.35 -3.72
C LEU A 199 -4.11 -29.32 -3.12
N LEU A 200 -4.02 -29.51 -1.80
CA LEU A 200 -4.95 -30.36 -1.05
C LEU A 200 -6.07 -29.54 -0.42
N TRP A 201 -7.30 -30.08 -0.39
CA TRP A 201 -8.44 -29.47 0.32
C TRP A 201 -8.15 -29.21 1.81
N SER A 202 -7.38 -30.09 2.44
CA SER A 202 -6.97 -29.95 3.85
C SER A 202 -6.09 -28.73 4.09
N SER A 203 -5.38 -28.21 3.08
CA SER A 203 -4.45 -27.08 3.23
C SER A 203 -5.14 -25.72 3.28
N LEU A 204 -6.38 -25.60 2.81
CA LEU A 204 -7.08 -24.32 2.69
C LEU A 204 -7.37 -23.66 4.05
N PRO A 205 -7.93 -24.36 5.06
CA PRO A 205 -8.22 -23.74 6.36
C PRO A 205 -6.94 -23.30 7.09
N TRP A 206 -5.88 -24.10 7.00
CA TRP A 206 -4.57 -23.76 7.57
C TRP A 206 -3.97 -22.53 6.92
N THR A 207 -4.03 -22.45 5.59
CA THR A 207 -3.53 -21.30 4.83
C THR A 207 -4.35 -20.05 5.16
N TRP A 208 -5.68 -20.15 5.23
CA TRP A 208 -6.55 -19.03 5.61
C TRP A 208 -6.20 -18.48 7.00
N LEU A 209 -6.09 -19.37 8.01
CA LEU A 209 -5.76 -18.95 9.38
C LEU A 209 -4.33 -18.39 9.49
N ALA A 210 -3.35 -19.04 8.88
CA ALA A 210 -1.96 -18.59 8.89
C ALA A 210 -1.77 -17.22 8.21
N MET A 211 -2.41 -17.02 7.06
CA MET A 211 -2.38 -15.74 6.36
C MET A 211 -3.13 -14.66 7.15
N ALA A 212 -4.25 -14.98 7.79
CA ALA A 212 -4.94 -14.06 8.71
C ALA A 212 -4.04 -13.65 9.89
N THR A 213 -3.29 -14.58 10.47
CA THR A 213 -2.28 -14.29 11.50
C THR A 213 -1.21 -13.33 11.00
N THR A 214 -0.71 -13.55 9.79
CA THR A 214 0.35 -12.71 9.18
C THR A 214 -0.16 -11.30 8.90
N LEU A 215 -1.39 -11.20 8.40
CA LEU A 215 -2.05 -9.93 8.16
C LEU A 215 -2.28 -9.20 9.50
N GLY A 216 -2.78 -9.89 10.53
CA GLY A 216 -2.96 -9.34 11.87
C GLY A 216 -1.64 -8.85 12.48
N GLN A 217 -0.56 -9.60 12.33
CA GLN A 217 0.77 -9.25 12.81
C GLN A 217 1.28 -7.96 12.17
N GLY A 218 1.20 -7.82 10.84
CA GLY A 218 1.63 -6.62 10.13
C GLY A 218 0.83 -5.38 10.53
N LEU A 219 -0.49 -5.50 10.66
CA LEU A 219 -1.36 -4.39 11.06
C LEU A 219 -1.05 -3.98 12.49
N ALA A 220 -0.86 -4.94 13.41
CA ALA A 220 -0.61 -4.67 14.82
C ALA A 220 0.76 -4.00 15.04
N LEU A 221 1.80 -4.45 14.34
CA LEU A 221 3.13 -3.84 14.42
C LEU A 221 3.14 -2.42 13.84
N SER A 222 2.48 -2.20 12.71
CA SER A 222 2.35 -0.85 12.12
C SER A 222 1.52 0.08 13.01
N PHE A 223 0.45 -0.46 13.62
CA PHE A 223 -0.34 0.28 14.59
C PHE A 223 0.53 0.72 15.78
N LEU A 224 1.25 -0.22 16.38
CA LEU A 224 2.16 0.06 17.49
C LEU A 224 3.23 1.09 17.11
N ALA A 225 3.86 0.94 15.94
CA ALA A 225 4.85 1.89 15.44
C ALA A 225 4.26 3.29 15.28
N SER A 226 3.04 3.40 14.75
CA SER A 226 2.34 4.69 14.59
C SER A 226 1.98 5.33 15.94
N SER A 227 1.49 4.57 16.91
CA SER A 227 1.18 5.06 18.25
C SER A 227 2.43 5.52 19.00
N LEU A 228 3.53 4.77 18.90
CA LEU A 228 4.81 5.14 19.50
C LEU A 228 5.42 6.37 18.83
N TRP A 229 5.30 6.50 17.51
CA TRP A 229 5.76 7.66 16.77
C TRP A 229 5.08 8.95 17.25
N LEU A 230 3.77 8.91 17.50
CA LEU A 230 3.03 10.07 18.01
C LEU A 230 3.50 10.54 19.40
N ARG A 231 4.08 9.65 20.21
CA ARG A 231 4.65 10.01 21.52
C ARG A 231 5.98 10.76 21.43
N GLY A 232 6.57 10.90 20.24
CA GLY A 232 7.78 11.68 20.03
C GLY A 232 9.06 10.95 20.47
N ARG A 233 10.02 11.68 21.03
CA ARG A 233 11.30 11.11 21.49
C ARG A 233 11.08 10.41 22.85
N PRO A 234 11.67 9.23 23.08
CA PRO A 234 12.76 8.61 22.31
C PRO A 234 12.32 7.66 21.18
N TYR A 235 11.02 7.34 21.07
CA TYR A 235 10.51 6.31 20.16
C TYR A 235 10.76 6.59 18.68
N THR A 236 10.76 7.87 18.29
CA THR A 236 11.11 8.30 16.92
C THR A 236 12.55 7.99 16.51
N VAL A 237 13.46 7.80 17.47
CA VAL A 237 14.87 7.44 17.22
C VAL A 237 15.11 5.94 17.45
N ILE A 238 14.60 5.41 18.57
CA ILE A 238 14.79 4.02 18.96
C ILE A 238 14.04 3.07 18.02
N GLY A 239 12.84 3.45 17.56
CA GLY A 239 12.01 2.62 16.67
C GLY A 239 12.73 2.23 15.37
N PRO A 240 13.19 3.20 14.55
CA PRO A 240 13.97 2.89 13.34
C PRO A 240 15.25 2.11 13.64
N LEU A 241 15.95 2.44 14.72
CA LEU A 241 17.19 1.75 15.11
C LEU A 241 16.93 0.28 15.46
N LEU A 242 15.83 -0.03 16.16
CA LEU A 242 15.41 -1.41 16.44
C LEU A 242 15.04 -2.16 15.16
N VAL A 243 14.35 -1.53 14.21
CA VAL A 243 14.02 -2.16 12.92
C VAL A 243 15.29 -2.52 12.15
N VAL A 244 16.25 -1.60 12.09
CA VAL A 244 17.55 -1.85 11.44
C VAL A 244 18.31 -2.96 12.17
N ALA A 245 18.37 -2.92 13.50
CA ALA A 245 19.05 -3.95 14.29
C ALA A 245 18.43 -5.35 14.09
N LEU A 246 17.09 -5.44 14.05
CA LEU A 246 16.37 -6.68 13.74
C LEU A 246 16.67 -7.16 12.32
N GLY A 247 16.61 -6.27 11.33
CA GLY A 247 16.93 -6.60 9.93
C GLY A 247 18.37 -7.09 9.74
N VAL A 248 19.35 -6.44 10.38
CA VAL A 248 20.75 -6.88 10.38
C VAL A 248 20.93 -8.21 11.10
N SER A 249 20.26 -8.41 12.23
CA SER A 249 20.33 -9.68 12.98
C SER A 249 19.79 -10.85 12.16
N VAL A 250 18.72 -10.62 11.40
CA VAL A 250 18.18 -11.59 10.43
C VAL A 250 19.16 -11.81 9.28
N GLY A 251 19.73 -10.74 8.71
CA GLY A 251 20.68 -10.83 7.59
C GLY A 251 22.00 -11.53 7.93
N ILE A 252 22.43 -11.50 9.19
CA ILE A 252 23.62 -12.23 9.69
C ILE A 252 23.27 -13.67 10.11
N GLY A 253 21.98 -14.04 10.11
CA GLY A 253 21.51 -15.38 10.48
C GLY A 253 21.43 -15.64 11.99
N LEU A 254 21.47 -14.58 12.82
CA LEU A 254 21.30 -14.69 14.28
C LEU A 254 19.84 -15.00 14.67
N LEU A 255 18.88 -14.55 13.85
CA LEU A 255 17.46 -14.79 14.05
C LEU A 255 16.87 -15.54 12.85
N PRO A 256 16.23 -16.70 13.06
CA PRO A 256 15.57 -17.41 11.96
C PRO A 256 14.34 -16.64 11.49
N VAL A 257 14.23 -16.47 10.18
CA VAL A 257 13.14 -15.72 9.52
C VAL A 257 11.77 -16.31 9.83
N ASP A 258 11.70 -17.63 10.00
CA ASP A 258 10.46 -18.35 10.32
C ASP A 258 9.84 -17.89 11.64
N LEU A 259 10.66 -17.51 12.63
CA LEU A 259 10.15 -16.99 13.91
C LEU A 259 9.70 -15.53 13.83
N LEU A 260 10.15 -14.79 12.82
CA LEU A 260 9.74 -13.40 12.60
C LEU A 260 8.33 -13.33 12.00
N LEU A 261 7.93 -14.32 11.19
CA LEU A 261 6.62 -14.38 10.54
C LEU A 261 5.74 -15.42 11.24
N TRP A 262 4.94 -14.99 12.21
CA TRP A 262 4.16 -15.91 13.06
C TRP A 262 3.20 -16.78 12.28
N GLY A 263 2.59 -16.24 11.22
CA GLY A 263 1.73 -17.03 10.35
C GLY A 263 2.49 -18.07 9.53
N LEU A 264 3.72 -17.77 9.08
CA LEU A 264 4.55 -18.75 8.37
C LEU A 264 4.94 -19.90 9.30
N ALA A 265 5.41 -19.60 10.51
CA ALA A 265 5.67 -20.62 11.54
C ALA A 265 4.43 -21.47 11.85
N ALA A 266 3.26 -20.84 11.95
CA ALA A 266 2.01 -21.52 12.19
C ALA A 266 1.59 -22.43 11.01
N GLN A 267 1.82 -22.00 9.76
CA GLN A 267 1.54 -22.80 8.58
C GLN A 267 2.52 -23.98 8.42
N ALA A 268 3.81 -23.76 8.70
CA ALA A 268 4.85 -24.78 8.60
C ALA A 268 4.66 -25.88 9.66
N SER A 269 4.32 -25.50 10.89
CA SER A 269 4.10 -26.44 11.99
C SER A 269 2.72 -27.12 11.97
N GLN A 270 1.77 -26.62 11.17
CA GLN A 270 0.35 -27.03 11.18
C GLN A 270 -0.23 -27.16 12.59
N SER A 271 0.21 -26.27 13.50
CA SER A 271 -0.19 -26.31 14.90
C SER A 271 -1.30 -25.30 15.17
N GLY A 272 -2.45 -25.79 15.65
CA GLY A 272 -3.55 -24.92 16.07
C GLY A 272 -3.15 -23.98 17.21
N LEU A 273 -2.27 -24.43 18.10
CA LEU A 273 -1.72 -23.59 19.18
C LEU A 273 -0.88 -22.44 18.63
N ALA A 274 -0.05 -22.68 17.60
CA ALA A 274 0.75 -21.62 16.98
C ALA A 274 -0.13 -20.53 16.35
N ILE A 275 -1.24 -20.93 15.70
CA ILE A 275 -2.23 -19.98 15.15
C ILE A 275 -2.88 -19.16 16.27
N LEU A 276 -3.36 -19.82 17.32
CA LEU A 276 -4.03 -19.14 18.44
C LEU A 276 -3.08 -18.16 19.15
N LEU A 277 -1.83 -18.56 19.36
CA LEU A 277 -0.80 -17.69 19.93
C LEU A 277 -0.49 -16.51 19.00
N GLY A 278 -0.30 -16.75 17.70
CA GLY A 278 0.00 -15.68 16.74
C GLY A 278 -1.14 -14.67 16.60
N LEU A 279 -2.39 -15.13 16.51
CA LEU A 279 -3.57 -14.25 16.49
C LEU A 279 -3.74 -13.53 17.83
N GLY A 280 -3.60 -14.25 18.95
CA GLY A 280 -3.68 -13.68 20.29
C GLY A 280 -2.65 -12.58 20.52
N LEU A 281 -1.40 -12.81 20.11
CA LEU A 281 -0.33 -11.81 20.16
C LEU A 281 -0.63 -10.62 19.25
N SER A 282 -1.16 -10.84 18.04
CA SER A 282 -1.52 -9.76 17.12
C SER A 282 -2.62 -8.86 17.70
N ILE A 283 -3.69 -9.47 18.25
CA ILE A 283 -4.78 -8.72 18.89
C ILE A 283 -4.28 -8.04 20.16
N GLY A 284 -3.46 -8.72 20.97
CA GLY A 284 -2.85 -8.17 22.18
C GLY A 284 -1.94 -6.98 21.89
N LEU A 285 -1.12 -7.04 20.85
CA LEU A 285 -0.33 -5.91 20.37
C LEU A 285 -1.21 -4.76 19.90
N GLY A 286 -2.31 -5.05 19.19
CA GLY A 286 -3.29 -4.04 18.79
C GLY A 286 -3.94 -3.33 19.99
N LEU A 287 -4.25 -4.06 21.07
CA LEU A 287 -4.72 -3.49 22.33
C LEU A 287 -3.68 -2.59 22.98
N VAL A 288 -2.43 -3.05 23.09
CA VAL A 288 -1.33 -2.24 23.65
C VAL A 288 -1.12 -0.97 22.82
N ALA A 289 -1.12 -1.09 21.49
CA ALA A 289 -0.98 0.03 20.58
C ALA A 289 -2.10 1.06 20.75
N SER A 290 -3.34 0.64 21.00
CA SER A 290 -4.47 1.55 21.19
C SER A 290 -4.43 2.27 22.53
N LEU A 291 -3.96 1.61 23.60
CA LEU A 291 -3.72 2.22 24.90
C LEU A 291 -2.61 3.26 24.87
N LEU A 292 -1.66 3.13 23.93
CA LEU A 292 -0.56 4.06 23.75
C LEU A 292 -0.94 5.31 22.95
N ILE A 293 -2.11 5.37 22.32
CA ILE A 293 -2.54 6.57 21.59
C ILE A 293 -2.68 7.76 22.53
N LEU A 294 -2.30 8.93 22.03
CA LEU A 294 -2.48 10.21 22.71
C LEU A 294 -3.85 10.81 22.39
N ASP A 295 -4.52 11.36 23.40
CA ASP A 295 -5.74 12.17 23.28
C ASP A 295 -5.39 13.60 22.87
N ASP A 296 -4.72 13.73 21.73
CA ASP A 296 -4.26 15.00 21.20
C ASP A 296 -5.12 15.39 19.99
N PHE A 297 -6.13 16.21 20.27
CA PHE A 297 -7.11 16.71 19.31
C PHE A 297 -6.77 18.12 18.80
N ASP A 298 -5.65 18.70 19.23
CA ASP A 298 -5.31 20.10 18.93
C ASP A 298 -4.75 20.25 17.51
N VAL A 299 -5.39 21.11 16.73
CA VAL A 299 -4.94 21.47 15.38
C VAL A 299 -3.83 22.51 15.51
N SER A 300 -2.59 22.09 15.31
CA SER A 300 -1.47 23.04 15.17
C SER A 300 -1.58 23.79 13.84
N VAL A 301 -1.80 25.11 13.91
CA VAL A 301 -1.76 25.98 12.73
C VAL A 301 -0.31 26.32 12.43
N VAL A 302 0.21 25.80 11.32
CA VAL A 302 1.57 26.10 10.86
C VAL A 302 1.48 27.18 9.78
N GLU A 303 1.87 28.40 10.12
CA GLU A 303 2.03 29.46 9.12
C GLU A 303 3.32 29.23 8.30
N ARG A 304 3.20 29.40 6.99
CA ARG A 304 4.30 29.35 6.03
C ARG A 304 4.28 30.67 5.27
N GLY A 305 5.46 31.24 5.01
CA GLY A 305 5.59 32.41 4.12
C GLY A 305 5.23 32.06 2.67
N ASP A 306 5.46 33.00 1.75
CA ASP A 306 5.19 32.75 0.32
C ASP A 306 6.07 31.61 -0.22
N LEU A 307 5.42 30.54 -0.65
CA LEU A 307 6.04 29.38 -1.30
C LEU A 307 5.75 29.33 -2.81
N LEU A 308 4.78 30.11 -3.31
CA LEU A 308 4.30 30.01 -4.68
C LEU A 308 5.26 30.65 -5.67
N GLU A 309 5.69 31.89 -5.41
CA GLU A 309 6.62 32.58 -6.30
C GLU A 309 7.97 31.83 -6.44
N PRO A 310 8.62 31.38 -5.34
CA PRO A 310 9.84 30.58 -5.44
C PRO A 310 9.63 29.27 -6.22
N MET A 311 8.49 28.59 -6.01
CA MET A 311 8.19 27.33 -6.69
C MET A 311 7.93 27.55 -8.18
N TYR A 312 7.14 28.58 -8.51
CA TYR A 312 6.86 28.98 -9.88
C TYR A 312 8.17 29.25 -10.63
N ASN A 313 9.10 30.00 -10.03
CA ASN A 313 10.39 30.34 -10.62
C ASN A 313 11.27 29.10 -10.88
N ARG A 314 11.28 28.12 -9.97
CA ARG A 314 12.01 26.85 -10.16
C ARG A 314 11.47 25.99 -11.30
N LEU A 315 10.18 26.11 -11.61
CA LEU A 315 9.50 25.36 -12.67
C LEU A 315 9.55 26.06 -14.04
N GLY A 316 10.56 26.92 -14.29
CA GLY A 316 10.72 27.66 -15.54
C GLY A 316 10.79 26.80 -16.80
N PHE A 317 11.26 25.54 -16.68
CA PHE A 317 11.35 24.59 -17.79
C PHE A 317 9.98 24.16 -18.37
N LEU A 318 8.88 24.36 -17.62
CA LEU A 318 7.52 24.09 -18.09
C LEU A 318 6.94 25.23 -18.97
N GLY A 319 7.71 26.30 -19.20
CA GLY A 319 7.30 27.44 -20.03
C GLY A 319 6.46 28.49 -19.27
N ARG A 320 5.67 29.29 -20.00
CA ARG A 320 4.83 30.38 -19.45
C ARG A 320 3.32 30.09 -19.53
N GLY A 321 2.93 28.82 -19.50
CA GLY A 321 1.52 28.40 -19.59
C GLY A 321 0.81 28.29 -18.25
N HIS A 322 -0.52 28.25 -18.28
CA HIS A 322 -1.39 28.04 -17.10
C HIS A 322 -1.05 26.73 -16.33
N ILE A 323 -0.62 25.68 -17.04
CA ILE A 323 -0.22 24.40 -16.42
C ILE A 323 0.94 24.60 -15.43
N ARG A 324 1.92 25.47 -15.72
CA ARG A 324 3.03 25.75 -14.79
C ARG A 324 2.54 26.31 -13.46
N LEU A 325 1.54 27.20 -13.51
CA LEU A 325 0.95 27.79 -12.31
C LEU A 325 0.23 26.71 -11.47
N ILE A 326 -0.55 25.86 -12.12
CA ILE A 326 -1.26 24.76 -11.44
C ILE A 326 -0.26 23.77 -10.83
N VAL A 327 0.79 23.38 -11.59
CA VAL A 327 1.86 22.51 -11.07
C VAL A 327 2.58 23.14 -9.88
N ALA A 328 2.87 24.45 -9.94
CA ALA A 328 3.49 25.17 -8.82
C ALA A 328 2.59 25.16 -7.57
N LYS A 329 1.29 25.43 -7.73
CA LYS A 329 0.29 25.33 -6.64
C LYS A 329 0.30 23.94 -6.02
N GLU A 330 0.21 22.89 -6.83
CA GLU A 330 0.19 21.50 -6.33
C GLU A 330 1.47 21.14 -5.56
N PHE A 331 2.65 21.60 -6.00
CA PHE A 331 3.88 21.44 -5.21
C PHE A 331 3.84 22.24 -3.90
N VAL A 332 3.34 23.47 -3.91
CA VAL A 332 3.16 24.25 -2.68
C VAL A 332 2.27 23.51 -1.69
N ASP A 333 1.16 22.93 -2.15
CA ASP A 333 0.27 22.15 -1.28
C ASP A 333 0.94 20.89 -0.73
N LEU A 334 1.75 20.21 -1.53
CA LEU A 334 2.55 19.07 -1.11
C LEU A 334 3.59 19.44 -0.02
N PHE A 335 4.28 20.57 -0.18
CA PHE A 335 5.28 21.03 0.79
C PHE A 335 4.63 21.61 2.06
N ARG A 336 3.53 22.36 1.90
CA ARG A 336 2.77 22.97 3.01
C ARG A 336 2.15 21.91 3.90
N SER A 337 1.51 20.90 3.31
CA SER A 337 0.91 19.77 4.05
C SER A 337 1.93 18.80 4.64
N GLY A 338 3.21 18.87 4.21
CA GLY A 338 4.22 17.87 4.55
C GLY A 338 3.97 16.50 3.93
N ALA A 339 2.96 16.37 3.06
CA ALA A 339 2.59 15.11 2.44
C ALA A 339 3.68 14.55 1.52
N ILE A 340 4.52 15.42 0.93
CA ILE A 340 5.65 14.99 0.09
C ILE A 340 6.55 13.98 0.83
N LYS A 341 6.78 14.16 2.14
CA LYS A 341 7.59 13.24 2.95
C LYS A 341 6.89 11.88 3.08
N LYS A 342 5.61 11.90 3.46
CA LYS A 342 4.78 10.68 3.62
C LYS A 342 4.69 9.90 2.30
N MET A 343 4.45 10.60 1.19
CA MET A 343 4.32 10.02 -0.14
C MET A 343 5.65 9.45 -0.66
N THR A 344 6.75 10.18 -0.47
CA THR A 344 8.10 9.70 -0.85
C THR A 344 8.45 8.41 -0.10
N VAL A 345 8.23 8.38 1.22
CA VAL A 345 8.45 7.18 2.03
C VAL A 345 7.54 6.03 1.60
N SER A 346 6.25 6.30 1.36
CA SER A 346 5.29 5.30 0.91
C SER A 346 5.64 4.72 -0.46
N TYR A 347 6.18 5.52 -1.38
CA TYR A 347 6.65 5.05 -2.69
C TYR A 347 7.99 4.29 -2.59
N ALA A 348 8.89 4.72 -1.70
CA ALA A 348 10.20 4.10 -1.53
C ALA A 348 10.14 2.73 -0.81
N ILE A 349 9.22 2.52 0.16
CA ILE A 349 9.14 1.28 0.93
C ILE A 349 8.98 0.04 0.02
N PRO A 350 8.00 -0.03 -0.91
CA PRO A 350 7.88 -1.17 -1.82
C PRO A 350 9.13 -1.39 -2.67
N LEU A 351 9.81 -0.32 -3.08
CA LEU A 351 11.05 -0.41 -3.86
C LEU A 351 12.20 -0.95 -3.01
N LEU A 352 12.33 -0.52 -1.76
CA LEU A 352 13.30 -1.08 -0.83
C LEU A 352 13.02 -2.55 -0.53
N VAL A 353 11.74 -2.94 -0.44
CA VAL A 353 11.35 -4.35 -0.32
C VAL A 353 11.76 -5.12 -1.56
N LEU A 354 11.56 -4.60 -2.77
CA LEU A 354 12.02 -5.26 -3.99
C LEU A 354 13.55 -5.40 -4.04
N LEU A 355 14.28 -4.35 -3.65
CA LEU A 355 15.74 -4.39 -3.53
C LEU A 355 16.19 -5.43 -2.49
N GLY A 356 15.49 -5.52 -1.35
CA GLY A 356 15.74 -6.53 -0.32
C GLY A 356 15.39 -7.94 -0.77
N MET A 357 14.33 -8.12 -1.56
CA MET A 357 13.97 -9.40 -2.16
C MET A 357 15.02 -9.84 -3.17
N ALA A 358 15.51 -8.95 -4.04
CA ALA A 358 16.62 -9.26 -4.93
C ALA A 358 17.86 -9.68 -4.13
N TRP A 359 18.13 -9.02 -3.01
CA TRP A 359 19.21 -9.42 -2.11
C TRP A 359 19.02 -10.81 -1.50
N LEU A 360 17.79 -11.14 -1.09
CA LEU A 360 17.45 -12.43 -0.46
C LEU A 360 17.35 -13.59 -1.46
N VAL A 361 16.93 -13.32 -2.70
CA VAL A 361 16.85 -14.28 -3.79
C VAL A 361 18.24 -14.81 -4.18
N ASP A 362 19.23 -13.93 -4.26
CA ASP A 362 20.63 -14.34 -4.49
C ASP A 362 21.20 -15.11 -3.29
N PHE A 363 20.77 -14.77 -2.06
CA PHE A 363 21.16 -15.53 -0.87
C PHE A 363 20.55 -16.95 -0.86
N ALA A 364 19.42 -17.14 -1.52
CA ALA A 364 18.68 -18.40 -1.58
C ALA A 364 18.95 -19.21 -2.86
N GLU A 365 19.88 -18.78 -3.73
CA GLU A 365 20.17 -19.42 -5.04
C GLU A 365 18.90 -19.73 -5.84
N ALA A 366 17.92 -18.82 -5.84
CA ALA A 366 16.63 -19.13 -6.43
C ALA A 366 16.76 -19.40 -7.94
N PRO A 367 16.02 -20.38 -8.48
CA PRO A 367 16.28 -20.92 -9.81
C PRO A 367 15.89 -20.02 -11.00
N ILE A 368 15.33 -18.83 -10.75
CA ILE A 368 14.94 -17.87 -11.79
C ILE A 368 15.85 -16.64 -11.70
N PRO A 369 16.79 -16.44 -12.64
CA PRO A 369 17.59 -15.23 -12.69
C PRO A 369 16.68 -14.05 -13.08
N ILE A 370 16.37 -13.17 -12.12
CA ILE A 370 15.60 -11.95 -12.39
C ILE A 370 16.58 -10.84 -12.77
N ASN A 371 16.64 -10.48 -14.05
CA ASN A 371 17.50 -9.40 -14.54
C ASN A 371 16.96 -8.00 -14.26
N LEU A 372 17.80 -6.97 -14.41
CA LEU A 372 17.43 -5.57 -14.17
C LEU A 372 16.22 -5.14 -15.00
N LEU A 373 16.12 -5.63 -16.24
CA LEU A 373 15.03 -5.34 -17.18
C LEU A 373 13.69 -5.90 -16.75
N SER A 374 13.68 -6.96 -15.93
CA SER A 374 12.46 -7.50 -15.32
C SER A 374 11.92 -6.58 -14.21
N TYR A 375 12.79 -5.84 -13.51
CA TYR A 375 12.38 -4.91 -12.45
C TYR A 375 11.90 -3.55 -12.97
N ALA A 376 12.44 -3.09 -14.09
CA ALA A 376 12.14 -1.77 -14.64
C ALA A 376 10.62 -1.49 -14.87
N PRO A 377 9.81 -2.45 -15.36
CA PRO A 377 8.37 -2.25 -15.52
C PRO A 377 7.63 -2.10 -14.19
N PHE A 378 8.03 -2.79 -13.11
CA PHE A 378 7.30 -2.72 -11.83
C PHE A 378 7.31 -1.31 -11.20
N LEU A 379 8.31 -0.48 -11.50
CA LEU A 379 8.41 0.90 -10.98
C LEU A 379 7.24 1.79 -11.41
N GLY A 380 6.75 1.61 -12.63
CA GLY A 380 5.58 2.34 -13.13
C GLY A 380 4.31 1.94 -12.40
N PHE A 381 4.18 0.66 -12.03
CA PHE A 381 3.00 0.14 -11.34
C PHE A 381 2.85 0.74 -9.93
N PHE A 382 3.94 0.82 -9.15
CA PHE A 382 3.90 1.49 -7.84
C PHE A 382 3.55 2.98 -7.94
N GLY A 383 3.70 3.57 -9.13
CA GLY A 383 3.33 4.94 -9.43
C GLY A 383 1.85 5.26 -9.19
N PHE A 384 0.97 4.27 -9.37
CA PHE A 384 -0.46 4.38 -9.09
C PHE A 384 -0.72 4.88 -7.65
N ASN A 385 0.00 4.34 -6.67
CA ASN A 385 -0.17 4.72 -5.26
C ASN A 385 0.16 6.20 -5.04
N PHE A 386 1.22 6.71 -5.68
CA PHE A 386 1.61 8.11 -5.56
C PHE A 386 0.56 9.04 -6.19
N TYR A 387 0.06 8.69 -7.38
CA TYR A 387 -1.02 9.44 -8.02
C TYR A 387 -2.29 9.45 -7.15
N SER A 388 -2.62 8.31 -6.54
CA SER A 388 -3.74 8.20 -5.60
C SER A 388 -3.61 9.18 -4.42
N TRP A 389 -2.45 9.21 -3.76
CA TRP A 389 -2.18 10.17 -2.69
C TRP A 389 -2.33 11.62 -3.15
N LEU A 390 -1.80 11.96 -4.33
CA LEU A 390 -1.85 13.31 -4.89
C LEU A 390 -3.30 13.81 -5.12
N THR A 391 -4.22 12.90 -5.40
CA THR A 391 -5.65 13.23 -5.56
C THR A 391 -6.43 13.35 -4.25
N ILE A 392 -5.90 12.82 -3.13
CA ILE A 392 -6.57 12.84 -1.82
C ILE A 392 -6.24 14.12 -1.01
N LEU A 393 -5.16 14.82 -1.37
CA LEU A 393 -4.66 15.96 -0.59
C LEU A 393 -5.71 17.06 -0.40
N ASP A 394 -6.29 17.52 -1.50
CA ASP A 394 -7.34 18.54 -1.49
C ASP A 394 -8.67 17.98 -1.98
N SER A 395 -9.77 18.48 -1.44
CA SER A 395 -11.08 18.17 -2.00
C SER A 395 -11.21 18.85 -3.38
N PRO A 396 -11.62 18.10 -4.42
CA PRO A 396 -11.82 18.69 -5.75
C PRO A 396 -12.84 19.83 -5.73
N GLU A 397 -13.84 19.76 -4.84
CA GLU A 397 -14.96 20.70 -4.75
C GLU A 397 -14.53 22.17 -4.58
N PHE A 398 -13.41 22.41 -3.90
CA PHE A 398 -12.84 23.76 -3.75
C PHE A 398 -12.42 24.36 -5.10
N MET A 399 -12.04 23.52 -6.06
CA MET A 399 -11.59 23.96 -7.38
C MET A 399 -12.72 24.47 -8.27
N ASN A 400 -14.00 24.21 -7.94
CA ASN A 400 -15.13 24.78 -8.70
C ASN A 400 -15.19 26.31 -8.63
N GLY A 401 -14.58 26.93 -7.62
CA GLY A 401 -14.50 28.39 -7.49
C GLY A 401 -13.38 29.01 -8.34
N LEU A 402 -12.52 28.21 -8.95
CA LEU A 402 -11.37 28.67 -9.72
C LEU A 402 -11.63 28.57 -11.23
N PRO A 403 -11.08 29.47 -12.05
CA PRO A 403 -11.22 29.43 -13.51
C PRO A 403 -10.31 28.35 -14.12
N MET A 404 -10.60 27.08 -13.83
CA MET A 404 -9.83 25.93 -14.31
C MET A 404 -10.73 24.74 -14.62
N ASP A 405 -10.35 23.93 -15.61
CA ASP A 405 -11.08 22.73 -15.98
C ASP A 405 -10.48 21.46 -15.34
N VAL A 406 -11.29 20.41 -15.21
CA VAL A 406 -10.86 19.10 -14.67
C VAL A 406 -9.65 18.51 -15.42
N PRO A 407 -9.61 18.50 -16.77
CA PRO A 407 -8.43 18.01 -17.50
C PRO A 407 -7.14 18.75 -17.15
N ASP A 408 -7.19 20.06 -16.91
CA ASP A 408 -5.99 20.85 -16.60
C ASP A 408 -5.42 20.49 -15.23
N LEU A 409 -6.29 20.23 -14.24
CA LEU A 409 -5.86 19.72 -12.95
C LEU A 409 -5.25 18.31 -13.07
N ILE A 410 -5.89 17.43 -13.86
CA ILE A 410 -5.37 16.07 -14.08
C ILE A 410 -3.98 16.15 -14.73
N ARG A 411 -3.79 16.97 -15.77
CA ARG A 411 -2.49 17.20 -16.43
C ARG A 411 -1.43 17.66 -15.44
N ALA A 412 -1.76 18.67 -14.63
CA ALA A 412 -0.85 19.17 -13.62
C ALA A 412 -0.46 18.08 -12.61
N LYS A 413 -1.44 17.29 -12.15
CA LYS A 413 -1.19 16.17 -11.24
C LYS A 413 -0.28 15.09 -11.85
N VAL A 414 -0.46 14.76 -13.13
CA VAL A 414 0.45 13.82 -13.81
C VAL A 414 1.88 14.36 -13.91
N VAL A 415 2.05 15.66 -14.18
CA VAL A 415 3.38 16.30 -14.21
C VAL A 415 4.02 16.30 -12.83
N VAL A 416 3.28 16.66 -11.79
CA VAL A 416 3.76 16.64 -10.39
C VAL A 416 4.17 15.23 -9.99
N TYR A 417 3.35 14.23 -10.30
CA TYR A 417 3.68 12.82 -10.11
C TYR A 417 5.02 12.49 -10.76
N PHE A 418 5.17 12.78 -12.05
CA PHE A 418 6.34 12.39 -12.82
C PHE A 418 7.62 13.01 -12.24
N LEU A 419 7.58 14.30 -11.92
CA LEU A 419 8.71 15.00 -11.32
C LEU A 419 9.05 14.48 -9.91
N ALA A 420 8.03 14.12 -9.11
CA ALA A 420 8.23 13.68 -7.75
C ALA A 420 8.74 12.23 -7.63
N THR A 421 8.40 11.34 -8.58
CA THR A 421 8.79 9.92 -8.52
C THR A 421 10.03 9.57 -9.34
N SER A 422 10.26 10.25 -10.47
CA SER A 422 11.31 9.89 -11.44
C SER A 422 12.70 9.74 -10.83
N TRP A 423 13.09 10.63 -9.92
CA TRP A 423 14.41 10.59 -9.29
C TRP A 423 14.55 9.41 -8.32
N ILE A 424 13.47 9.04 -7.61
CA ILE A 424 13.45 7.88 -6.71
C ILE A 424 13.59 6.60 -7.53
N SER A 425 12.83 6.49 -8.63
CA SER A 425 12.88 5.35 -9.53
C SER A 425 14.25 5.19 -10.18
N LEU A 426 14.88 6.31 -10.57
CA LEU A 426 16.23 6.33 -11.12
C LEU A 426 17.27 5.84 -10.10
N ILE A 427 17.22 6.34 -8.86
CA ILE A 427 18.11 5.87 -7.78
C ILE A 427 17.94 4.37 -7.57
N PHE A 428 16.70 3.88 -7.51
CA PHE A 428 16.41 2.46 -7.35
C PHE A 428 17.01 1.61 -8.47
N ILE A 429 16.82 1.99 -9.75
CA ILE A 429 17.40 1.25 -10.87
C ILE A 429 18.93 1.25 -10.84
N VAL A 430 19.56 2.37 -10.47
CA VAL A 430 21.01 2.42 -10.34
C VAL A 430 21.51 1.52 -9.20
N LEU A 431 20.82 1.50 -8.05
CA LEU A 431 21.13 0.60 -6.95
C LEU A 431 20.92 -0.87 -7.33
N MET A 432 19.88 -1.18 -8.11
CA MET A 432 19.63 -2.52 -8.63
C MET A 432 20.69 -2.95 -9.64
N ALA A 433 21.11 -2.06 -10.55
CA ALA A 433 22.18 -2.33 -11.50
C ALA A 433 23.50 -2.61 -10.78
N TRP A 434 23.81 -1.84 -9.73
CA TRP A 434 24.95 -2.11 -8.86
C TRP A 434 24.82 -3.45 -8.12
N ARG A 435 23.62 -3.79 -7.65
CA ARG A 435 23.37 -5.03 -6.89
C ARG A 435 23.46 -6.29 -7.76
N LEU A 436 22.96 -6.23 -8.99
CA LEU A 436 22.95 -7.35 -9.94
C LEU A 436 24.21 -7.38 -10.83
N ASP A 437 25.10 -6.39 -10.69
CA ASP A 437 26.26 -6.17 -11.56
C ASP A 437 25.91 -6.06 -13.06
N GLU A 438 24.71 -5.55 -13.36
CA GLU A 438 24.17 -5.43 -14.73
C GLU A 438 24.25 -3.99 -15.27
N TRP A 439 25.44 -3.40 -15.30
CA TRP A 439 25.62 -2.04 -15.81
C TRP A 439 25.30 -1.88 -17.30
N ALA A 440 25.44 -2.94 -18.09
CA ALA A 440 25.16 -2.93 -19.52
C ALA A 440 23.66 -2.77 -19.83
N SER A 441 22.78 -3.33 -18.99
CA SER A 441 21.32 -3.27 -19.19
C SER A 441 20.69 -1.99 -18.62
N LEU A 442 21.47 -1.17 -17.90
CA LEU A 442 21.02 0.06 -17.24
C LEU A 442 20.37 1.08 -18.20
N PRO A 443 20.95 1.43 -19.37
CA PRO A 443 20.34 2.42 -20.26
C PRO A 443 18.97 1.98 -20.78
N THR A 444 18.85 0.73 -21.20
CA THR A 444 17.58 0.15 -21.66
C THR A 444 16.56 0.11 -20.53
N SER A 445 16.99 -0.28 -19.32
CA SER A 445 16.13 -0.32 -18.13
C SER A 445 15.59 1.06 -17.76
N ILE A 446 16.40 2.11 -17.90
CA ILE A 446 15.97 3.50 -17.70
C ILE A 446 14.89 3.90 -18.73
N ILE A 447 15.08 3.54 -20.01
CA ILE A 447 14.08 3.83 -21.07
C ILE A 447 12.75 3.12 -20.76
N VAL A 448 12.81 1.82 -20.46
CA VAL A 448 11.63 1.01 -20.14
C VAL A 448 10.91 1.56 -18.90
N MET A 449 11.67 1.92 -17.86
CA MET A 449 11.13 2.52 -16.64
C MET A 449 10.38 3.82 -16.92
N PHE A 450 10.98 4.76 -17.65
CA PHE A 450 10.34 6.04 -17.95
C PHE A 450 9.12 5.86 -18.85
N ALA A 451 9.23 5.05 -19.91
CA ALA A 451 8.12 4.77 -20.81
C ALA A 451 6.93 4.16 -20.06
N ASN A 452 7.19 3.16 -19.21
CA ASN A 452 6.14 2.50 -18.46
C ASN A 452 5.55 3.38 -17.35
N SER A 453 6.36 4.18 -16.65
CA SER A 453 5.88 5.11 -15.63
C SER A 453 4.96 6.19 -16.23
N ILE A 454 5.35 6.76 -17.37
CA ILE A 454 4.54 7.75 -18.10
C ILE A 454 3.23 7.13 -18.60
N TYR A 455 3.29 5.89 -19.12
CA TYR A 455 2.12 5.18 -19.61
C TYR A 455 1.13 4.83 -18.50
N ILE A 456 1.59 4.20 -17.41
CA ILE A 456 0.72 3.77 -16.32
C ILE A 456 0.00 4.96 -15.70
N VAL A 457 0.69 6.08 -15.47
CA VAL A 457 0.03 7.26 -14.91
C VAL A 457 -0.90 7.94 -15.89
N ALA A 458 -0.57 8.00 -17.18
CA ALA A 458 -1.51 8.49 -18.19
C ALA A 458 -2.76 7.59 -18.27
N LEU A 459 -2.59 6.28 -18.17
CA LEU A 459 -3.69 5.31 -18.13
C LEU A 459 -4.55 5.49 -16.87
N THR A 460 -3.93 5.61 -15.69
CA THR A 460 -4.64 5.89 -14.43
C THR A 460 -5.39 7.21 -14.50
N ALA A 461 -4.74 8.28 -14.94
CA ALA A 461 -5.35 9.61 -15.08
C ALA A 461 -6.52 9.59 -16.07
N PHE A 462 -6.38 8.90 -17.21
CA PHE A 462 -7.44 8.76 -18.20
C PHE A 462 -8.61 7.94 -17.67
N LEU A 463 -8.35 6.78 -17.07
CA LEU A 463 -9.39 5.87 -16.60
C LEU A 463 -10.09 6.36 -15.34
N MET A 464 -9.36 6.96 -14.40
CA MET A 464 -9.79 7.20 -13.03
C MET A 464 -9.88 8.68 -12.64
N GLY A 465 -9.30 9.58 -13.43
CA GLY A 465 -9.39 11.03 -13.24
C GLY A 465 -8.88 11.47 -11.86
N LEU A 466 -9.67 12.31 -11.18
CA LEU A 466 -9.35 12.85 -9.86
C LEU A 466 -9.75 11.92 -8.69
N ARG A 467 -10.30 10.73 -8.96
CA ARG A 467 -10.79 9.81 -7.89
C ARG A 467 -10.35 8.35 -8.09
N PRO A 468 -9.04 8.08 -8.18
CA PRO A 468 -8.52 6.71 -8.29
C PRO A 468 -9.04 5.76 -7.21
N ASN A 469 -9.16 6.23 -5.97
CA ASN A 469 -9.66 5.40 -4.86
C ASN A 469 -11.12 4.99 -4.97
N LYS A 470 -11.95 5.70 -5.75
CA LYS A 470 -13.33 5.28 -6.04
C LYS A 470 -13.37 4.44 -7.31
N ALA A 471 -12.67 4.91 -8.35
CA ALA A 471 -12.70 4.32 -9.67
C ALA A 471 -12.07 2.91 -9.73
N ILE A 472 -11.07 2.60 -8.88
CA ILE A 472 -10.45 1.27 -8.85
C ILE A 472 -11.41 0.17 -8.40
N PHE A 473 -12.43 0.51 -7.60
CA PHE A 473 -13.47 -0.45 -7.21
C PHE A 473 -14.54 -0.63 -8.28
N ASP A 474 -14.58 0.22 -9.31
CA ASP A 474 -15.45 -0.01 -10.47
C ASP A 474 -14.88 -1.15 -11.31
N ALA A 475 -15.53 -2.32 -11.26
CA ALA A 475 -15.12 -3.50 -12.01
C ALA A 475 -14.86 -3.25 -13.50
N SER A 476 -15.61 -2.35 -14.15
CA SER A 476 -15.36 -2.04 -15.57
C SER A 476 -14.04 -1.30 -15.75
N ILE A 477 -13.80 -0.28 -14.93
CA ILE A 477 -12.55 0.49 -14.95
C ILE A 477 -11.38 -0.40 -14.53
N MET A 478 -11.56 -1.24 -13.52
CA MET A 478 -10.58 -2.19 -13.04
C MET A 478 -10.18 -3.20 -14.12
N VAL A 479 -11.12 -3.76 -14.89
CA VAL A 479 -10.81 -4.68 -16.00
C VAL A 479 -9.98 -3.97 -17.07
N TRP A 480 -10.38 -2.77 -17.50
CA TRP A 480 -9.60 -2.00 -18.49
C TRP A 480 -8.23 -1.59 -17.97
N PHE A 481 -8.14 -1.23 -16.68
CA PHE A 481 -6.88 -0.92 -16.03
C PHE A 481 -5.99 -2.17 -15.93
N TRP A 482 -6.55 -3.33 -15.57
CA TRP A 482 -5.84 -4.60 -15.48
C TRP A 482 -5.33 -5.03 -16.86
N ILE A 483 -6.17 -5.01 -17.89
CA ILE A 483 -5.76 -5.30 -19.27
C ILE A 483 -4.67 -4.33 -19.72
N GLY A 484 -4.87 -3.03 -19.48
CA GLY A 484 -3.93 -1.99 -19.89
C GLY A 484 -2.59 -2.05 -19.14
N THR A 485 -2.54 -2.57 -17.91
CA THR A 485 -1.30 -2.67 -17.14
C THR A 485 -0.64 -4.03 -17.26
N VAL A 486 -1.39 -5.12 -17.07
CA VAL A 486 -0.85 -6.49 -17.02
C VAL A 486 -0.37 -6.95 -18.38
N LEU A 487 -1.05 -6.65 -19.49
CA LEU A 487 -0.57 -7.10 -20.80
C LEU A 487 0.77 -6.48 -21.18
N PRO A 488 0.99 -5.15 -21.07
CA PRO A 488 2.32 -4.59 -21.33
C PRO A 488 3.37 -5.05 -20.32
N LEU A 489 3.02 -5.16 -19.04
CA LEU A 489 3.94 -5.65 -18.00
C LEU A 489 4.39 -7.08 -18.30
N LEU A 490 3.46 -7.99 -18.61
CA LEU A 490 3.78 -9.37 -19.00
C LEU A 490 4.59 -9.40 -20.29
N GLY A 491 4.28 -8.57 -21.29
CA GLY A 491 5.06 -8.48 -22.51
C GLY A 491 6.51 -8.07 -22.25
N LEU A 492 6.72 -7.02 -21.45
CA LEU A 492 8.06 -6.56 -21.06
C LEU A 492 8.79 -7.61 -20.21
N PHE A 493 8.09 -8.27 -19.28
CA PHE A 493 8.64 -9.29 -18.39
C PHE A 493 8.96 -10.61 -19.10
N LEU A 494 8.18 -11.01 -20.11
CA LEU A 494 8.49 -12.19 -20.92
C LEU A 494 9.67 -11.93 -21.85
N LEU A 495 9.75 -10.73 -22.43
CA LEU A 495 10.89 -10.33 -23.25
C LEU A 495 12.17 -10.20 -22.43
N SER A 496 12.09 -9.79 -21.16
CA SER A 496 13.27 -9.73 -20.31
C SER A 496 13.90 -11.12 -20.07
N PHE A 497 13.11 -12.21 -20.04
CA PHE A 497 13.66 -13.58 -19.95
C PHE A 497 14.38 -14.07 -21.22
N THR A 498 14.06 -13.52 -22.39
CA THR A 498 14.78 -13.85 -23.63
C THR A 498 16.24 -13.39 -23.62
N GLN A 499 16.65 -12.68 -22.57
CA GLN A 499 17.99 -12.11 -22.39
C GLN A 499 18.82 -12.81 -21.31
N GLY A 500 18.41 -14.01 -20.86
CA GLY A 500 19.13 -14.79 -19.85
C GLY A 500 20.61 -14.98 -20.21
N ASP A 501 21.46 -14.36 -19.38
CA ASP A 501 22.93 -14.32 -19.37
C ASP A 501 23.60 -13.17 -20.16
N VAL A 502 23.63 -11.98 -19.54
CA VAL A 502 24.28 -10.75 -20.04
C VAL A 502 25.78 -10.70 -19.71
N GLY A 503 26.35 -11.72 -19.04
CA GLY A 503 27.77 -11.77 -18.67
C GLY A 503 28.75 -11.69 -19.87
N LEU A 504 28.27 -11.91 -21.08
CA LEU A 504 29.07 -11.85 -22.31
C LEU A 504 29.27 -10.43 -22.88
N TYR A 505 28.42 -9.45 -22.54
CA TYR A 505 28.54 -8.06 -23.02
C TYR A 505 29.55 -7.23 -22.21
N GLY A 506 29.79 -7.60 -20.95
CA GLY A 506 30.75 -6.91 -20.07
C GLY A 506 32.18 -6.87 -20.63
N ASN A 507 32.51 -7.82 -21.51
CA ASN A 507 33.84 -7.95 -22.09
C ASN A 507 33.95 -7.37 -23.50
N TRP A 508 32.94 -6.67 -24.03
CA TRP A 508 33.02 -6.14 -25.40
C TRP A 508 34.12 -5.07 -25.55
N TRP A 509 34.27 -4.19 -24.56
CA TRP A 509 35.34 -3.18 -24.54
C TRP A 509 36.73 -3.80 -24.38
N GLU A 510 36.86 -4.81 -23.51
CA GLU A 510 38.11 -5.51 -23.24
C GLU A 510 38.53 -6.41 -24.42
N ARG A 511 37.58 -7.09 -25.08
CA ARG A 511 37.81 -7.94 -26.26
C ARG A 511 38.03 -7.13 -27.54
N ALA A 512 37.36 -6.00 -27.71
CA ALA A 512 37.63 -5.07 -28.82
C ALA A 512 39.01 -4.41 -28.70
N SER A 513 39.53 -4.25 -27.47
CA SER A 513 40.88 -3.75 -27.22
C SER A 513 41.97 -4.81 -27.44
N GLN A 514 41.66 -6.10 -27.31
CA GLN A 514 42.63 -7.19 -27.35
C GLN A 514 42.73 -7.91 -28.72
N ASP A 515 41.62 -8.17 -29.42
CA ASP A 515 41.66 -9.08 -30.60
C ASP A 515 41.32 -8.43 -31.96
N GLY A 516 41.01 -7.14 -32.02
CA GLY A 516 40.65 -6.47 -33.28
C GLY A 516 39.45 -7.11 -34.00
N LEU A 517 39.17 -6.67 -35.23
CA LEU A 517 37.93 -6.98 -35.99
C LEU A 517 37.72 -8.46 -36.39
N ALA A 518 38.42 -9.42 -35.80
CA ALA A 518 38.43 -10.83 -36.24
C ALA A 518 38.19 -11.88 -35.13
N ALA A 519 37.58 -11.51 -34.00
CA ALA A 519 37.23 -12.50 -32.98
C ALA A 519 36.02 -13.36 -33.41
N THR A 520 36.28 -14.64 -33.72
CA THR A 520 35.27 -15.65 -34.08
C THR A 520 34.41 -16.04 -32.88
N ALA A 521 33.12 -15.72 -32.94
CA ALA A 521 32.12 -16.10 -31.94
C ALA A 521 31.81 -17.62 -32.02
N GLN A 522 31.99 -18.32 -30.90
CA GLN A 522 31.34 -19.61 -30.65
C GLN A 522 29.86 -19.35 -30.33
N MET A 523 28.98 -20.14 -30.94
CA MET A 523 27.51 -19.95 -30.99
C MET A 523 26.85 -19.68 -29.63
N TYR A 524 26.40 -18.43 -29.47
CA TYR A 524 25.23 -18.00 -28.71
C TYR A 524 24.43 -17.11 -29.68
N ASP A 525 23.11 -17.26 -29.79
CA ASP A 525 22.32 -16.61 -30.85
C ASP A 525 22.18 -15.10 -30.61
N GLU A 526 23.18 -14.34 -31.07
CA GLU A 526 23.26 -12.88 -30.98
C GLU A 526 22.02 -12.19 -31.57
N SER A 527 21.35 -12.85 -32.52
CA SER A 527 20.12 -12.36 -33.14
C SER A 527 18.92 -12.37 -32.18
N MET A 528 18.80 -13.36 -31.29
CA MET A 528 17.71 -13.44 -30.31
C MET A 528 17.84 -12.37 -29.22
N VAL A 529 19.06 -12.09 -28.74
CA VAL A 529 19.29 -11.07 -27.71
C VAL A 529 19.04 -9.67 -28.27
N GLN A 530 19.52 -9.38 -29.49
CA GLN A 530 19.19 -8.12 -30.19
C GLN A 530 17.68 -7.98 -30.40
N GLN A 531 16.98 -9.04 -30.85
CA GLN A 531 15.53 -9.02 -31.02
C GLN A 531 14.79 -8.74 -29.70
N GLY A 532 15.26 -9.27 -28.56
CA GLY A 532 14.70 -8.97 -27.24
C GLY A 532 14.84 -7.49 -26.86
N TYR A 533 16.03 -6.90 -27.09
CA TYR A 533 16.27 -5.47 -26.84
C TYR A 533 15.43 -4.57 -27.75
N PHE A 534 15.40 -4.86 -29.05
CA PHE A 534 14.57 -4.13 -30.00
C PHE A 534 13.08 -4.29 -29.67
N GLY A 535 12.65 -5.47 -29.21
CA GLY A 535 11.30 -5.74 -28.74
C GLY A 535 10.92 -4.86 -27.55
N MET A 536 11.77 -4.76 -26.53
CA MET A 536 11.52 -3.91 -25.36
C MET A 536 11.49 -2.42 -25.70
N ILE A 537 12.37 -1.96 -26.59
CA ILE A 537 12.37 -0.57 -27.07
C ILE A 537 11.10 -0.30 -27.90
N ALA A 538 10.69 -1.23 -28.78
CA ALA A 538 9.48 -1.10 -29.58
C ALA A 538 8.22 -1.03 -28.71
N ILE A 539 8.10 -1.87 -27.68
CA ILE A 539 7.01 -1.79 -26.69
C ILE A 539 7.07 -0.45 -25.97
N SER A 540 8.26 -0.01 -25.53
CA SER A 540 8.42 1.28 -24.83
C SER A 540 7.98 2.47 -25.69
N ILE A 541 8.33 2.49 -26.97
CA ILE A 541 7.85 3.50 -27.94
C ILE A 541 6.32 3.41 -28.08
N GLY A 542 5.77 2.20 -28.18
CA GLY A 542 4.33 1.96 -28.21
C GLY A 542 3.61 2.49 -26.97
N LEU A 543 4.21 2.33 -25.78
CA LEU A 543 3.69 2.85 -24.52
C LEU A 543 3.70 4.38 -24.46
N ILE A 544 4.78 5.02 -24.94
CA ILE A 544 4.87 6.48 -25.05
C ILE A 544 3.82 7.01 -26.04
N PHE A 545 3.65 6.36 -27.18
CA PHE A 545 2.62 6.72 -28.16
C PHE A 545 1.22 6.57 -27.57
N ALA A 546 0.94 5.44 -26.90
CA ALA A 546 -0.32 5.22 -26.21
C ALA A 546 -0.58 6.29 -25.14
N SER A 547 0.44 6.68 -24.38
CA SER A 547 0.35 7.77 -23.40
C SER A 547 -0.02 9.11 -24.07
N ALA A 548 0.60 9.45 -25.20
CA ALA A 548 0.26 10.66 -25.95
C ALA A 548 -1.19 10.65 -26.46
N VAL A 549 -1.69 9.49 -26.90
CA VAL A 549 -3.09 9.30 -27.29
C VAL A 549 -4.03 9.49 -26.10
N LEU A 550 -3.74 8.85 -24.96
CA LEU A 550 -4.51 9.00 -23.72
C LEU A 550 -4.56 10.45 -23.25
N TRP A 551 -3.42 11.16 -23.34
CA TRP A 551 -3.31 12.58 -23.00
C TRP A 551 -4.23 13.46 -23.86
N LYS A 552 -4.31 13.18 -25.16
CA LYS A 552 -5.19 13.90 -26.09
C LYS A 552 -6.68 13.56 -25.89
N LEU A 553 -6.99 12.33 -25.51
CA LEU A 553 -8.38 11.90 -25.26
C LEU A 553 -8.94 12.39 -23.92
N MET A 554 -8.09 12.92 -23.04
CA MET A 554 -8.47 13.40 -21.72
C MET A 554 -9.52 14.51 -21.77
N ASP A 555 -9.40 15.46 -22.71
CA ASP A 555 -10.38 16.55 -22.89
C ASP A 555 -11.76 16.02 -23.28
N ARG A 556 -11.81 14.96 -24.11
CA ARG A 556 -13.08 14.35 -24.51
C ARG A 556 -13.77 13.64 -23.35
N ARG A 557 -13.00 13.01 -22.47
CA ARG A 557 -13.54 12.23 -21.36
C ARG A 557 -13.92 13.10 -20.16
N TRP A 558 -13.07 14.07 -19.81
CA TRP A 558 -13.18 14.83 -18.56
C TRP A 558 -13.55 16.31 -18.77
N GLY A 559 -13.59 16.82 -20.00
CA GLY A 559 -13.83 18.25 -20.26
C GLY A 559 -15.21 18.79 -19.87
N ARG A 560 -16.19 17.93 -19.57
CA ARG A 560 -17.51 18.32 -19.04
C ARG A 560 -17.71 17.92 -17.57
N ALA A 561 -16.68 17.37 -16.94
CA ALA A 561 -16.80 16.91 -15.56
C ALA A 561 -16.77 18.11 -14.60
N VAL A 562 -17.60 18.03 -13.56
CA VAL A 562 -17.58 18.98 -12.45
C VAL A 562 -16.60 18.48 -11.39
N PHE A 563 -15.91 19.38 -10.69
CA PHE A 563 -15.11 18.98 -9.54
C PHE A 563 -16.02 18.58 -8.39
N SER A 564 -16.37 17.31 -8.31
CA SER A 564 -17.06 16.74 -7.15
C SER A 564 -16.17 15.69 -6.49
N ASN A 565 -16.50 15.25 -5.27
CA ASN A 565 -15.88 14.10 -4.62
C ASN A 565 -16.71 12.83 -4.69
#